data_AF-A0A5K1FR61-F1
#
_entry.id   AF-A0A5K1FR61-F1
#
_cell.length_a   1.000
_cell.length_b   1.000
_cell.length_c   1.000
_cell.angle_alpha   90.00
_cell.angle_beta   90.00
_cell.angle_gamma   90.00
#
_symmetry.space_group_name_H-M   'P 1'
#
loop_
_entity.id
_entity.type
_entity.pdbx_description
1 polymer ?
#
loop_
_entity_poly.entity_id
_entity_poly.type
_entity_poly.pdbx_seq_one_letter_code
_entity_poly.pdbx_strand_id
1 'polypeptide(L)' 'KLCEPHYYKIVDWAKWHIFWVDERVVAKSHPDSNYKLAKDGLLSK' A
#
# COMPACT_ATOMS: atom_id res chain seq x y z
N LYS A 1 10.80 4.57 4.30
CA LYS A 1 11.68 4.36 3.13
C LYS A 1 11.01 4.77 1.82
N LEU A 2 10.10 4.01 1.22
CA LEU A 2 9.53 4.40 -0.09
C LEU A 2 8.67 5.68 -0.07
N CYS A 3 8.06 6.05 1.06
CA CYS A 3 7.36 7.32 1.23
C CYS A 3 8.28 8.53 1.49
N GLU A 4 9.61 8.35 1.49
CA GLU A 4 10.54 9.46 1.72
C GLU A 4 10.73 10.30 0.45
N PRO A 5 11.01 11.62 0.57
CA PRO A 5 11.05 12.55 -0.57
C PRO A 5 11.97 12.14 -1.72
N HIS A 6 13.06 11.44 -1.40
CA HIS A 6 14.01 10.91 -2.39
C HIS A 6 13.33 9.94 -3.38
N TYR A 7 12.44 9.07 -2.90
CA TYR A 7 11.86 8.00 -3.73
C TYR A 7 10.61 8.45 -4.49
N TYR A 8 9.91 9.49 -4.00
CA TYR A 8 8.71 10.04 -4.66
C TYR A 8 8.96 10.45 -6.11
N LYS A 9 10.15 10.99 -6.41
CA LYS A 9 10.51 11.45 -7.76
C LYS A 9 11.08 10.34 -8.66
N ILE A 10 11.39 9.18 -8.10
CA ILE A 10 12.05 8.07 -8.81
C ILE A 10 11.03 6.98 -9.15
N VAL A 11 10.06 6.74 -8.26
CA VAL A 11 9.01 5.74 -8.47
C VAL A 11 7.77 6.41 -9.06
N ASP A 12 7.52 6.13 -10.33
CA ASP A 12 6.29 6.56 -11.02
C ASP A 12 5.14 5.58 -10.70
N TRP A 13 4.46 5.83 -9.59
CA TRP A 13 3.36 4.97 -9.09
C TRP A 13 2.19 4.84 -10.06
N ALA A 14 2.02 5.74 -11.03
CA ALA A 14 0.94 5.66 -12.02
C ALA A 14 1.08 4.45 -12.97
N LYS A 15 2.29 3.86 -13.06
CA LYS A 15 2.58 2.68 -13.89
C LYS A 15 2.45 1.35 -13.14
N TRP A 16 2.24 1.39 -11.83
CA TRP A 16 2.31 0.19 -10.99
C TRP A 16 0.92 -0.40 -10.73
N HIS A 17 0.84 -1.72 -10.82
CA HIS A 17 -0.29 -2.50 -10.33
C HIS A 17 0.17 -3.35 -9.15
N ILE A 18 -0.50 -3.22 -8.01
CA ILE A 18 -0.14 -3.88 -6.77
C ILE A 18 -1.17 -4.97 -6.49
N PHE A 19 -0.68 -6.18 -6.23
CA PHE A 19 -1.49 -7.35 -5.92
C PHE A 19 -1.03 -7.97 -4.60
N TRP A 20 -1.94 -8.69 -3.96
CA TRP A 20 -1.64 -9.49 -2.79
C TRP A 20 -1.68 -10.96 -3.15
N VAL A 21 -0.74 -11.73 -2.61
CA VAL A 21 -0.76 -13.19 -2.69
C VAL A 21 -1.81 -13.78 -1.73
N ASP A 22 -2.06 -13.10 -0.61
CA ASP A 22 -3.05 -13.46 0.40
C ASP A 22 -3.68 -12.23 1.08
N GLU A 23 -4.89 -12.42 1.61
CA GLU A 23 -5.61 -11.43 2.41
C GLU A 23 -6.47 -12.14 3.45
N ARG A 24 -6.71 -11.47 4.58
CA ARG A 24 -7.67 -11.90 5.59
C ARG A 24 -9.09 -11.69 5.07
N VAL A 25 -9.95 -12.70 5.24
CA VAL A 25 -11.37 -12.65 4.85
C VAL A 25 -12.15 -11.78 5.84
N VAL A 26 -11.88 -10.48 5.82
CA VAL A 26 -12.49 -9.44 6.66
C VAL A 26 -12.75 -8.19 5.81
N ALA A 27 -13.49 -7.22 6.36
CA ALA A 27 -13.70 -5.94 5.69
C ALA A 27 -12.37 -5.20 5.47
N LYS A 28 -12.26 -4.43 4.37
CA LYS A 28 -11.05 -3.65 4.04
C LYS A 28 -10.66 -2.61 5.09
N SER A 29 -11.60 -2.17 5.92
CA SER A 29 -11.36 -1.22 7.02
C SER A 29 -11.05 -1.92 8.35
N HIS A 30 -11.12 -3.25 8.39
CA HIS A 30 -10.82 -4.02 9.59
C HIS A 30 -9.33 -3.91 9.96
N PRO A 31 -8.97 -3.83 11.25
CA PRO A 31 -7.57 -3.76 11.70
C PRO A 31 -6.66 -4.86 11.13
N ASP A 32 -7.20 -6.06 10.93
CA ASP A 32 -6.43 -7.21 10.43
C ASP A 32 -6.32 -7.30 8.89
N SER A 33 -6.86 -6.35 8.13
CA SER A 33 -6.75 -6.36 6.67
C SER A 33 -5.34 -5.97 6.21
N ASN A 34 -4.73 -6.82 5.37
CA ASN A 34 -3.46 -6.54 4.70
C ASN A 34 -3.57 -5.30 3.82
N TYR A 35 -4.70 -5.11 3.13
CA TYR A 35 -4.99 -3.89 2.37
C TYR A 35 -4.99 -2.65 3.26
N LYS A 36 -5.63 -2.70 4.44
CA LYS A 36 -5.64 -1.56 5.37
C LYS A 36 -4.22 -1.19 5.81
N LEU A 37 -3.44 -2.20 6.23
CA LEU A 37 -2.06 -2.00 6.66
C LEU A 37 -1.22 -1.33 5.56
N ALA A 38 -1.32 -1.82 4.32
CA ALA A 38 -0.60 -1.25 3.19
C ALA A 38 -1.10 0.16 2.83
N LYS A 39 -2.40 0.41 2.92
CA LYS A 39 -2.97 1.74 2.66
C LYS A 39 -2.43 2.77 3.64
N ASP A 40 -2.55 2.50 4.94
CA ASP A 40 -2.13 3.42 6.01
C ASP A 40 -0.61 3.62 6.04
N GLY A 41 0.14 2.57 5.70
CA GLY A 41 1.60 2.56 5.73
C GLY A 41 2.27 3.14 4.47
N LEU A 42 1.65 2.97 3.29
CA LEU A 42 2.29 3.25 2.00
C LEU A 42 1.36 3.93 0.98
N LEU A 43 0.20 3.34 0.66
CA LEU A 43 -0.55 3.75 -0.54
C LEU A 43 -1.30 5.09 -0.40
N SER A 44 -1.52 5.58 0.82
CA SER A 44 -2.19 6.87 1.06
C SER A 44 -1.23 8.00 1.47
N LYS A 45 0.08 7.79 1.34
CA LYS A 45 1.12 8.77 1.67
C LYS A 45 1.73 9.34 0.40
#